data_AF-A0A438E447-F1
#
_entry.id   AF-A0A438E447-F1
#
_cell.length_a   1.000
_cell.length_b   1.000
_cell.length_c   1.000
_cell.angle_alpha   90.00
_cell.angle_beta   90.00
_cell.angle_gamma   90.00
#
_symmetry.space_group_name_H-M   'P 1'
#
loop_
_entity.id
_entity.type
_entity.pdbx_description
1 polymer ?
#
loop_
_entity_poly.entity_id
_entity_poly.type
_entity_poly.pdbx_seq_one_letter_code
_entity_poly.pdbx_strand_id
1 'polypeptide(L)'
;MRGPEGNTVTGRFAGIDYTAKPKKKLAVVEQLMKLNYVVSLLSFCLKYSVLFICRFSCTIAYHSQHILLSIHLLLICRSSLHGKGLNRFWSNIEGYHGPMLMLISASSGNSEGSTNSRRWIIGALTQQGFENKDMFYGNSGNLYAISPVFHSFSPSGKEKNFVYSHLHPTGRAYEPHPKPAGIAFGGTIGNERIFIDEDFARVTVRHHAVDKTYQPGSLIPDQGFLPVEARVLDVEVWGLGGRTAREVQISFQKREQLFTEQRRKVDLKTFASWDDSPEKMMMDVMSDPNRVNREDR
;
A
#
# COMPACT_ATOMS: atom_id res chain seq x y z
N MET A 1 -70.54 64.19 -35.02
CA MET A 1 -69.12 64.58 -35.11
C MET A 1 -68.25 63.50 -34.49
N ARG A 2 -67.77 62.55 -35.28
CA ARG A 2 -66.54 61.78 -35.02
C ARG A 2 -65.91 61.55 -36.38
N GLY A 3 -64.89 62.37 -36.65
CA GLY A 3 -64.02 62.26 -37.81
C GLY A 3 -62.91 61.22 -37.59
N PRO A 4 -62.19 60.87 -38.66
CA PRO A 4 -61.70 59.51 -38.93
C PRO A 4 -60.17 59.46 -39.10
N GLU A 5 -59.71 58.35 -39.70
CA GLU A 5 -58.41 58.12 -40.38
C GLU A 5 -57.25 57.63 -39.50
N GLY A 6 -56.47 56.61 -39.89
CA GLY A 6 -56.43 55.78 -41.10
C GLY A 6 -55.20 54.85 -41.05
N ASN A 7 -55.33 53.67 -41.70
CA ASN A 7 -54.36 52.88 -42.49
C ASN A 7 -52.85 52.91 -42.11
N THR A 8 -52.03 51.84 -42.18
CA THR A 8 -51.96 50.75 -43.15
C THR A 8 -50.94 49.67 -42.71
N VAL A 9 -51.22 48.43 -43.14
CA VAL A 9 -50.48 47.16 -43.29
C VAL A 9 -48.95 47.21 -43.56
N THR A 10 -48.16 46.23 -43.06
CA THR A 10 -47.16 45.40 -43.81
C THR A 10 -46.43 44.31 -42.98
N GLY A 11 -46.23 43.11 -43.57
CA GLY A 11 -45.07 42.20 -43.35
C GLY A 11 -45.20 41.11 -42.27
N ARG A 12 -45.55 39.82 -42.51
CA ARG A 12 -44.87 38.66 -43.12
C ARG A 12 -43.70 38.02 -42.32
N PHE A 13 -43.82 36.70 -42.07
CA PHE A 13 -42.82 35.67 -41.65
C PHE A 13 -42.33 35.73 -40.19
N ALA A 14 -42.07 34.65 -39.43
CA ALA A 14 -41.91 33.22 -39.70
C ALA A 14 -42.27 32.39 -38.43
N GLY A 15 -42.38 31.06 -38.57
CA GLY A 15 -42.97 30.13 -37.61
C GLY A 15 -42.30 30.02 -36.23
N ILE A 16 -43.11 29.56 -35.28
CA ILE A 16 -42.70 29.22 -33.91
C ILE A 16 -42.30 27.74 -33.90
N ASP A 17 -41.00 27.51 -33.82
CA ASP A 17 -40.37 26.20 -33.61
C ASP A 17 -40.55 25.73 -32.15
N TYR A 18 -41.06 24.51 -31.97
CA TYR A 18 -41.19 23.85 -30.68
C TYR A 18 -39.91 23.10 -30.29
N THR A 19 -38.85 23.79 -29.83
CA THR A 19 -37.74 23.10 -29.14
C THR A 19 -36.99 23.99 -28.13
N ALA A 20 -37.33 23.89 -26.84
CA ALA A 20 -36.39 24.24 -25.76
C ALA A 20 -36.76 23.54 -24.43
N LYS A 21 -35.97 22.52 -24.08
CA LYS A 21 -36.01 21.79 -22.79
C LYS A 21 -35.55 22.68 -21.62
N PRO A 22 -36.17 22.60 -20.42
CA PRO A 22 -35.62 23.25 -19.23
C PRO A 22 -34.56 22.36 -18.56
N LYS A 23 -33.29 22.55 -18.92
CA LYS A 23 -32.10 21.83 -18.38
C LYS A 23 -31.60 22.31 -17.00
N LYS A 24 -32.37 23.09 -16.23
CA LYS A 24 -31.84 23.73 -14.99
C LYS A 24 -32.49 23.33 -13.66
N LYS A 25 -33.57 22.52 -13.64
CA LYS A 25 -34.17 22.05 -12.37
C LYS A 25 -33.72 20.66 -11.89
N LEU A 26 -33.07 19.87 -12.74
CA LEU A 26 -32.60 18.52 -12.37
C LEU A 26 -31.29 18.54 -11.56
N ALA A 27 -30.43 19.55 -11.76
CA ALA A 27 -29.13 19.66 -11.09
C ALA A 27 -29.24 20.00 -9.58
N VAL A 28 -30.30 20.68 -9.17
CA VAL A 28 -30.50 21.09 -7.76
C VAL A 28 -31.07 19.93 -6.92
N VAL A 29 -31.95 19.12 -7.50
CA VAL A 29 -32.48 17.90 -6.84
C VAL A 29 -31.39 16.83 -6.73
N GLU A 30 -30.48 16.77 -7.71
CA GLU A 30 -29.33 15.86 -7.68
C GLU A 30 -28.24 16.30 -6.69
N GLN A 31 -28.10 17.60 -6.41
CA GLN A 31 -27.23 18.09 -5.33
C GLN A 31 -27.85 17.90 -3.94
N LEU A 32 -29.17 18.00 -3.80
CA LEU A 32 -29.84 17.79 -2.50
C LEU A 32 -29.93 16.30 -2.11
N MET A 33 -30.02 15.37 -3.07
CA MET A 33 -29.87 13.94 -2.79
C MET A 33 -28.42 13.54 -2.43
N LYS A 34 -27.41 14.27 -2.90
CA LYS A 34 -26.00 14.07 -2.50
C LYS A 34 -25.72 14.49 -1.06
N LEU A 35 -26.49 15.43 -0.49
CA LEU A 35 -26.30 15.88 0.89
C LEU A 35 -26.98 14.98 1.93
N ASN A 36 -28.21 14.51 1.66
CA ASN A 36 -28.96 13.70 2.63
C ASN A 36 -28.48 12.25 2.75
N TYR A 37 -27.88 11.67 1.69
CA TYR A 37 -27.21 10.36 1.79
C TYR A 37 -25.92 10.42 2.59
N VAL A 38 -25.22 11.56 2.56
CA VAL A 38 -23.98 11.78 3.32
C VAL A 38 -24.28 11.87 4.82
N VAL A 39 -25.37 12.53 5.22
CA VAL A 39 -25.72 12.70 6.64
C VAL A 39 -26.29 11.41 7.27
N SER A 40 -27.04 10.59 6.51
CA SER A 40 -27.55 9.30 7.00
C SER A 40 -26.44 8.24 7.19
N LEU A 41 -25.43 8.20 6.32
CA LEU A 41 -24.25 7.33 6.50
C LEU A 41 -23.31 7.82 7.61
N LEU A 42 -23.34 9.10 7.96
CA LEU A 42 -22.48 9.66 9.00
C LEU A 42 -22.87 9.22 10.42
N SER A 43 -24.13 8.82 10.67
CA SER A 43 -24.58 8.43 12.02
C SER A 43 -24.32 6.97 12.38
N PHE A 44 -23.99 6.10 11.42
CA PHE A 44 -23.73 4.67 11.67
C PHE A 44 -22.23 4.30 11.57
N CYS A 45 -21.36 5.22 11.13
CA CYS A 45 -20.00 4.93 10.67
C CYS A 45 -18.86 5.39 11.61
N LEU A 46 -19.08 5.39 12.93
CA LEU A 46 -18.14 5.98 13.90
C LEU A 46 -17.06 5.03 14.46
N LYS A 47 -16.86 3.81 13.93
CA LYS A 47 -15.81 2.91 14.43
C LYS A 47 -15.08 2.14 13.30
N TYR A 48 -13.89 2.67 12.95
CA TYR A 48 -12.69 2.00 12.43
C TYR A 48 -12.71 1.25 11.06
N SER A 49 -11.67 1.52 10.26
CA SER A 49 -11.19 0.85 9.03
C SER A 49 -12.11 0.80 7.79
N VAL A 50 -13.44 0.72 7.93
CA VAL A 50 -14.35 0.58 6.76
C VAL A 50 -14.60 1.92 6.03
N LEU A 51 -14.39 3.04 6.71
CA LEU A 51 -14.62 4.40 6.18
C LEU A 51 -13.75 4.73 4.96
N PHE A 52 -12.53 4.18 4.89
CA PHE A 52 -11.58 4.47 3.84
C PHE A 52 -11.95 3.80 2.52
N ILE A 53 -12.41 2.55 2.57
CA ILE A 53 -12.77 1.75 1.38
C ILE A 53 -13.87 2.45 0.56
N CYS A 54 -14.85 3.04 1.24
CA CYS A 54 -15.98 3.70 0.57
C CYS A 54 -15.58 5.04 -0.06
N ARG A 55 -14.78 5.87 0.62
CA ARG A 55 -14.25 7.12 0.04
C ARG A 55 -13.20 6.87 -1.04
N PHE A 56 -12.33 5.87 -0.90
CA PHE A 56 -11.28 5.55 -1.87
C PHE A 56 -11.86 4.96 -3.16
N SER A 57 -12.88 4.08 -3.06
CA SER A 57 -13.62 3.59 -4.23
C SER A 57 -14.30 4.73 -4.97
N CYS A 58 -14.83 5.72 -4.25
CA CYS A 58 -15.51 6.87 -4.85
C CYS A 58 -14.54 7.86 -5.51
N THR A 59 -13.35 8.11 -4.92
CA THR A 59 -12.33 9.00 -5.51
C THR A 59 -11.66 8.38 -6.74
N ILE A 60 -11.42 7.07 -6.75
CA ILE A 60 -10.94 6.35 -7.95
C ILE A 60 -12.00 6.40 -9.05
N ALA A 61 -13.28 6.19 -8.71
CA ALA A 61 -14.39 6.31 -9.66
C ALA A 61 -14.55 7.74 -10.20
N TYR A 62 -14.23 8.77 -9.41
CA TYR A 62 -14.33 10.17 -9.84
C TYR A 62 -13.22 10.58 -10.83
N HIS A 63 -12.06 9.93 -10.80
CA HIS A 63 -10.95 10.24 -11.71
C HIS A 63 -11.05 9.52 -13.07
N SER A 64 -11.90 8.49 -13.19
CA SER A 64 -12.08 7.72 -14.42
C SER A 64 -13.56 7.70 -14.80
N GLN A 65 -13.97 8.57 -15.74
CA GLN A 65 -15.39 8.85 -16.07
C GLN A 65 -16.22 7.67 -16.59
N HIS A 66 -15.67 6.47 -16.76
CA HIS A 66 -16.44 5.26 -17.02
C HIS A 66 -15.66 4.09 -16.45
N ILE A 67 -16.06 3.57 -15.29
CA ILE A 67 -15.88 2.18 -14.85
C ILE A 67 -16.46 2.07 -13.43
N LEU A 68 -17.69 1.56 -13.32
CA LEU A 68 -18.18 0.92 -12.11
C LEU A 68 -17.46 -0.44 -12.00
N LEU A 69 -16.13 -0.46 -11.79
CA LEU A 69 -15.46 -1.71 -11.43
C LEU A 69 -15.77 -1.93 -9.95
N SER A 70 -16.39 -3.06 -9.66
CA SER A 70 -16.37 -3.66 -8.33
C SER A 70 -14.90 -4.01 -8.00
N ILE A 71 -14.12 -3.02 -7.55
CA ILE A 71 -12.75 -3.22 -7.09
C ILE A 71 -12.86 -4.03 -5.79
N HIS A 72 -12.58 -5.32 -5.88
CA HIS A 72 -12.51 -6.18 -4.72
C HIS A 72 -11.21 -5.88 -3.96
N LEU A 73 -11.34 -5.05 -2.93
CA LEU A 73 -10.32 -4.82 -1.93
C LEU A 73 -10.14 -6.07 -1.08
N LEU A 74 -8.92 -6.60 -1.06
CA LEU A 74 -8.56 -7.77 -0.27
C LEU A 74 -7.48 -7.37 0.74
N LEU A 75 -7.72 -7.59 2.04
CA LEU A 75 -6.67 -7.43 3.03
C LEU A 75 -5.64 -8.57 2.87
N ILE A 76 -4.40 -8.23 2.50
CA ILE A 76 -3.31 -9.19 2.33
C ILE A 76 -2.53 -9.33 3.63
N CYS A 77 -2.15 -8.19 4.22
CA CYS A 77 -1.34 -8.19 5.43
C CYS A 77 -1.81 -7.11 6.40
N ARG A 78 -1.79 -7.43 7.70
CA ARG A 78 -1.99 -6.46 8.77
C ARG A 78 -0.99 -6.74 9.88
N SER A 79 -0.22 -5.73 10.27
CA SER A 79 0.86 -5.91 11.24
C SER A 79 0.36 -6.32 12.63
N SER A 80 -0.84 -5.88 13.03
CA SER A 80 -1.47 -6.30 14.28
C SER A 80 -1.94 -7.77 14.31
N LEU A 81 -2.15 -8.40 13.15
CA LEU A 81 -2.56 -9.81 13.05
C LEU A 81 -1.39 -10.74 12.77
N HIS A 82 -0.50 -10.34 11.86
CA HIS A 82 0.58 -11.20 11.36
C HIS A 82 1.93 -10.96 12.06
N GLY A 83 2.02 -9.93 12.89
CA GLY A 83 3.24 -9.49 13.54
C GLY A 83 3.95 -8.37 12.76
N LYS A 84 4.91 -7.72 13.44
CA LYS A 84 5.75 -6.66 12.88
C LYS A 84 7.04 -7.24 12.30
N GLY A 85 7.59 -6.56 11.31
CA GLY A 85 8.86 -6.90 10.68
C GLY A 85 8.74 -7.33 9.21
N LEU A 86 9.80 -7.05 8.47
CA LEU A 86 9.88 -7.18 7.03
C LEU A 86 9.83 -8.65 6.58
N ASN A 87 10.43 -9.57 7.35
CA ASN A 87 10.34 -11.02 7.09
C ASN A 87 8.89 -11.52 7.09
N ARG A 88 8.09 -11.08 8.07
CA ARG A 88 6.66 -11.43 8.18
C ARG A 88 5.82 -10.73 7.12
N PHE A 89 6.21 -9.52 6.73
CA PHE A 89 5.61 -8.82 5.61
C PHE A 89 5.79 -9.61 4.31
N TRP A 90 7.03 -10.03 4.01
CA TRP A 90 7.34 -10.78 2.78
C TRP A 90 6.58 -12.10 2.71
N SER A 91 6.56 -12.89 3.78
CA SER A 91 5.84 -14.18 3.78
C SER A 91 4.35 -14.06 3.45
N ASN A 92 3.74 -12.89 3.70
CA ASN A 92 2.32 -12.65 3.42
C ASN A 92 2.05 -12.06 2.03
N ILE A 93 3.00 -11.34 1.45
CA ILE A 93 2.81 -10.54 0.23
C ILE A 93 3.44 -11.20 -0.99
N GLU A 94 4.42 -12.07 -0.78
CA GLU A 94 5.10 -12.78 -1.85
C GLU A 94 4.10 -13.54 -2.76
N GLY A 95 4.36 -13.46 -4.08
CA GLY A 95 3.50 -14.03 -5.12
C GLY A 95 2.29 -13.18 -5.51
N TYR A 96 2.05 -12.01 -4.87
CA TYR A 96 1.00 -11.09 -5.31
C TYR A 96 1.50 -10.13 -6.39
N HIS A 97 0.97 -10.29 -7.61
CA HIS A 97 1.41 -9.52 -8.79
C HIS A 97 0.43 -8.42 -9.25
N GLY A 98 -0.45 -7.96 -8.36
CA GLY A 98 -1.42 -6.90 -8.66
C GLY A 98 -1.09 -5.55 -8.01
N PRO A 99 -1.88 -4.50 -8.31
CA PRO A 99 -1.80 -3.22 -7.60
C PRO A 99 -2.10 -3.39 -6.12
N MET A 100 -1.39 -2.64 -5.27
CA MET A 100 -1.53 -2.72 -3.82
C MET A 100 -1.55 -1.34 -3.17
N LEU A 101 -2.30 -1.24 -2.09
CA LEU A 101 -2.35 -0.07 -1.23
C LEU A 101 -1.75 -0.43 0.13
N MET A 102 -0.66 0.21 0.49
CA MET A 102 -0.09 0.14 1.83
C MET A 102 -0.56 1.35 2.65
N LEU A 103 -1.10 1.11 3.83
CA LEU A 103 -1.52 2.12 4.80
C LEU A 103 -0.60 2.03 6.02
N ILE A 104 -0.08 3.17 6.45
CA ILE A 104 0.85 3.27 7.57
C ILE A 104 0.22 4.21 8.59
N SER A 105 -0.14 3.66 9.74
CA SER A 105 -0.59 4.42 10.90
C SER A 105 0.60 4.62 11.83
N ALA A 106 0.91 5.86 12.16
CA ALA A 106 2.02 6.20 13.03
C ALA A 106 1.65 7.32 13.99
N SER A 107 2.48 7.45 15.03
CA SER A 107 2.33 8.49 16.04
C SER A 107 3.66 9.20 16.26
N SER A 108 3.65 10.52 16.08
CA SER A 108 4.74 11.37 16.54
C SER A 108 4.52 11.66 18.02
N GLY A 109 5.40 11.16 18.87
CA GLY A 109 5.39 11.42 20.31
C GLY A 109 6.80 11.30 20.85
N ASN A 110 7.36 12.43 21.27
CA ASN A 110 8.55 12.43 22.12
C ASN A 110 8.08 12.16 23.55
N SER A 111 8.75 11.21 24.20
CA SER A 111 8.63 10.83 25.61
C SER A 111 7.29 10.27 26.11
N GLU A 112 7.42 9.21 26.91
CA GLU A 112 6.38 8.64 27.74
C GLU A 112 5.90 9.70 28.75
N GLY A 113 4.79 10.38 28.46
CA GLY A 113 4.20 11.33 29.41
C GLY A 113 3.42 12.49 28.81
N SER A 114 3.55 12.80 27.51
CA SER A 114 2.71 13.81 26.87
C SER A 114 1.44 13.18 26.29
N THR A 115 0.27 13.66 26.75
CA THR A 115 -1.07 13.19 26.34
C THR A 115 -1.45 13.55 24.90
N ASN A 116 -0.54 14.16 24.13
CA ASN A 116 -0.78 14.65 22.77
C ASN A 116 0.09 13.92 21.73
N SER A 117 0.08 12.58 21.78
CA SER A 117 0.63 11.75 20.69
C SER A 117 -0.21 11.94 19.43
N ARG A 118 0.25 12.79 18.51
CA ARG A 118 -0.47 13.08 17.27
C ARG A 118 -0.37 11.90 16.33
N ARG A 119 -1.47 11.17 16.20
CA ARG A 119 -1.62 10.08 15.25
C ARG A 119 -1.94 10.61 13.87
N TRP A 120 -1.35 9.97 12.87
CA TRP A 120 -1.59 10.27 11.46
C TRP A 120 -1.54 8.99 10.65
N ILE A 121 -2.16 9.03 9.48
CA ILE A 121 -2.22 7.90 8.56
C ILE A 121 -1.79 8.40 7.20
N ILE A 122 -0.81 7.72 6.61
CA ILE A 122 -0.38 7.93 5.23
C ILE A 122 -0.59 6.63 4.46
N GLY A 123 -0.63 6.74 3.13
CA GLY A 123 -0.76 5.59 2.25
C GLY A 123 0.13 5.69 1.03
N ALA A 124 0.49 4.54 0.48
CA ALA A 124 1.19 4.41 -0.78
C ALA A 124 0.45 3.39 -1.66
N LEU A 125 0.05 3.83 -2.85
CA LEU A 125 -0.55 2.98 -3.88
C LEU A 125 0.52 2.63 -4.90
N THR A 126 0.74 1.33 -5.10
CA THR A 126 1.63 0.78 -6.12
C THR A 126 0.77 0.11 -7.19
N GLN A 127 1.17 0.23 -8.46
CA GLN A 127 0.48 -0.49 -9.55
C GLN A 127 0.98 -1.93 -9.75
N GLN A 128 1.92 -2.37 -8.92
CA GLN A 128 2.50 -3.71 -8.97
C GLN A 128 2.79 -4.27 -7.58
N GLY A 129 3.07 -5.58 -7.56
CA GLY A 129 3.61 -6.34 -6.45
C GLY A 129 4.85 -5.69 -5.80
N PHE A 130 5.06 -5.96 -4.51
CA PHE A 130 6.34 -5.67 -3.87
C PHE A 130 7.35 -6.72 -4.34
N GLU A 131 8.56 -6.29 -4.64
CA GLU A 131 9.68 -7.11 -5.09
C GLU A 131 10.89 -6.88 -4.18
N ASN A 132 11.57 -7.94 -3.77
CA ASN A 132 12.79 -7.79 -2.97
C ASN A 132 13.94 -7.34 -3.88
N LYS A 133 14.23 -6.04 -3.89
CA LYS A 133 15.25 -5.40 -4.73
C LYS A 133 16.03 -4.39 -3.90
N ASP A 134 17.33 -4.34 -4.14
CA ASP A 134 18.28 -3.41 -3.52
C ASP A 134 18.38 -2.06 -4.28
N MET A 135 17.39 -1.79 -5.15
CA MET A 135 17.25 -0.60 -5.97
C MET A 135 15.77 -0.26 -6.15
N PHE A 136 15.48 1.01 -6.46
CA PHE A 136 14.09 1.44 -6.70
C PHE A 136 13.51 0.78 -7.96
N TYR A 137 12.22 0.48 -7.89
CA TYR A 137 11.44 -0.11 -8.97
C TYR A 137 10.01 0.46 -8.99
N GLY A 138 9.24 0.03 -9.98
CA GLY A 138 7.88 0.47 -10.22
C GLY A 138 7.77 1.41 -11.41
N ASN A 139 6.61 1.39 -12.06
CA ASN A 139 6.33 2.26 -13.20
C ASN A 139 5.45 3.46 -12.83
N SER A 140 4.64 3.31 -11.77
CA SER A 140 3.76 4.34 -11.25
C SER A 140 3.29 4.01 -9.83
N GLY A 141 2.88 5.05 -9.12
CA GLY A 141 2.29 4.94 -7.79
C GLY A 141 1.85 6.32 -7.29
N ASN A 142 1.04 6.36 -6.24
CA ASN A 142 0.60 7.62 -5.62
C ASN A 142 0.84 7.56 -4.11
N LEU A 143 1.21 8.68 -3.52
CA LEU A 143 1.23 8.84 -2.07
C LEU A 143 -0.03 9.55 -1.60
N TYR A 144 -0.44 9.25 -0.37
CA TYR A 144 -1.62 9.83 0.25
C TYR A 144 -1.31 10.26 1.68
N ALA A 145 -1.67 11.49 2.02
CA ALA A 145 -2.01 11.83 3.40
C ALA A 145 -3.48 11.46 3.59
N ILE A 146 -3.80 10.64 4.60
CA ILE A 146 -5.17 10.12 4.79
C ILE A 146 -5.83 10.79 5.98
N SER A 147 -5.10 10.88 7.09
CA SER A 147 -5.56 11.49 8.33
C SER A 147 -4.41 12.29 8.94
N PRO A 148 -4.66 13.53 9.42
CA PRO A 148 -5.98 14.14 9.66
C PRO A 148 -6.65 14.81 8.44
N VAL A 149 -5.88 15.19 7.41
CA VAL A 149 -6.41 15.81 6.19
C VAL A 149 -6.02 14.96 5.00
N PHE A 150 -7.00 14.72 4.11
CA PHE A 150 -6.77 13.91 2.91
C PHE A 150 -6.10 14.72 1.82
N HIS A 151 -4.93 14.26 1.36
CA HIS A 151 -4.25 14.79 0.18
C HIS A 151 -3.70 13.63 -0.65
N SER A 152 -3.71 13.79 -1.97
CA SER A 152 -3.12 12.83 -2.91
C SER A 152 -1.95 13.48 -3.65
N PHE A 153 -0.85 12.76 -3.72
CA PHE A 153 0.38 13.17 -4.40
C PHE A 153 0.65 12.19 -5.54
N SER A 154 0.36 12.65 -6.75
CA SER A 154 0.62 11.89 -7.97
C SER A 154 2.11 11.97 -8.36
N PRO A 155 2.61 11.09 -9.24
CA PRO A 155 3.95 11.19 -9.81
C PRO A 155 4.16 12.55 -10.48
N SER A 156 5.32 13.17 -10.26
CA SER A 156 5.70 14.41 -10.92
C SER A 156 6.21 14.19 -12.35
N GLY A 157 6.66 12.96 -12.66
CA GLY A 157 7.28 12.59 -13.93
C GLY A 157 8.78 12.89 -14.03
N LYS A 158 9.40 13.50 -13.01
CA LYS A 158 10.84 13.85 -13.02
C LYS A 158 11.75 12.67 -12.69
N GLU A 159 11.35 11.84 -11.72
CA GLU A 159 12.08 10.63 -11.30
C GLU A 159 11.12 9.43 -11.28
N LYS A 160 11.70 8.22 -11.35
CA LYS A 160 10.98 6.94 -11.39
C LYS A 160 11.23 6.10 -10.13
N ASN A 161 11.64 6.73 -9.03
CA ASN A 161 11.95 6.05 -7.78
C ASN A 161 10.69 5.85 -6.96
N PHE A 162 9.80 4.96 -7.43
CA PHE A 162 8.47 4.80 -6.83
C PHE A 162 8.49 4.00 -5.54
N VAL A 163 9.08 2.80 -5.59
CA VAL A 163 9.11 1.84 -4.49
C VAL A 163 10.53 1.30 -4.34
N TYR A 164 10.99 1.22 -3.11
CA TYR A 164 12.18 0.49 -2.71
C TYR A 164 11.76 -0.53 -1.67
N SER A 165 12.21 -1.77 -1.78
CA SER A 165 11.97 -2.75 -0.73
C SER A 165 13.06 -3.80 -0.76
N HIS A 166 13.90 -3.77 0.26
CA HIS A 166 15.07 -4.63 0.37
C HIS A 166 15.06 -5.36 1.70
N LEU A 167 15.18 -6.68 1.63
CA LEU A 167 15.44 -7.53 2.78
C LEU A 167 16.88 -8.02 2.72
N HIS A 168 17.59 -7.95 3.85
CA HIS A 168 18.96 -8.47 3.95
C HIS A 168 19.01 -9.95 3.56
N PRO A 169 19.92 -10.37 2.66
CA PRO A 169 20.07 -11.77 2.31
C PRO A 169 20.54 -12.60 3.51
N THR A 170 19.93 -13.77 3.70
CA THR A 170 20.33 -14.74 4.73
C THR A 170 21.61 -15.47 4.30
N GLY A 171 22.73 -15.19 4.96
CA GLY A 171 24.03 -15.84 4.70
C GLY A 171 25.11 -14.89 4.17
N ARG A 172 25.47 -13.88 4.98
CA ARG A 172 26.31 -12.75 4.59
C ARG A 172 27.69 -13.16 4.04
N ALA A 173 28.02 -12.68 2.84
CA ALA A 173 29.36 -12.20 2.55
C ALA A 173 29.49 -10.78 3.17
N TYR A 174 30.67 -10.42 3.68
CA TYR A 174 30.90 -9.09 4.25
C TYR A 174 30.76 -8.02 3.16
N GLU A 175 29.74 -7.16 3.28
CA GLU A 175 29.61 -5.95 2.48
C GLU A 175 30.08 -4.74 3.29
N PRO A 176 31.08 -3.98 2.83
CA PRO A 176 31.58 -2.80 3.54
C PRO A 176 30.53 -1.70 3.74
N HIS A 177 29.54 -1.62 2.85
CA HIS A 177 28.48 -0.60 2.87
C HIS A 177 27.12 -1.28 2.64
N PRO A 178 26.53 -1.90 3.67
CA PRO A 178 25.25 -2.57 3.52
C PRO A 178 24.16 -1.56 3.17
N LYS A 179 23.35 -1.90 2.16
CA LYS A 179 22.19 -1.10 1.77
C LYS A 179 21.11 -1.16 2.85
N PRO A 180 20.31 -0.10 3.03
CA PRO A 180 19.30 -0.08 4.08
C PRO A 180 18.21 -1.12 3.81
N ALA A 181 17.96 -2.04 4.73
CA ALA A 181 16.79 -2.91 4.65
C ALA A 181 15.54 -2.18 5.18
N GLY A 182 14.43 -2.41 4.51
CA GLY A 182 13.19 -1.69 4.77
C GLY A 182 12.34 -1.51 3.52
N ILE A 183 11.29 -0.70 3.66
CA ILE A 183 10.41 -0.32 2.55
C ILE A 183 10.40 1.19 2.45
N ALA A 184 10.58 1.71 1.25
CA ALA A 184 10.59 3.12 0.99
C ALA A 184 9.78 3.51 -0.25
N PHE A 185 9.36 4.76 -0.27
CA PHE A 185 8.68 5.37 -1.41
C PHE A 185 9.29 6.74 -1.69
N GLY A 186 9.56 7.04 -2.95
CA GLY A 186 10.01 8.38 -3.38
C GLY A 186 11.45 8.72 -2.96
N GLY A 187 12.03 9.72 -3.61
CA GLY A 187 13.40 10.18 -3.34
C GLY A 187 14.49 9.21 -3.83
N THR A 188 15.63 9.23 -3.15
CA THR A 188 16.80 8.38 -3.44
C THR A 188 17.20 7.60 -2.20
N ILE A 189 18.02 6.55 -2.36
CA ILE A 189 18.51 5.76 -1.22
C ILE A 189 19.19 6.68 -0.19
N GLY A 190 18.75 6.61 1.07
CA GLY A 190 19.16 7.48 2.19
C GLY A 190 18.38 8.79 2.34
N ASN A 191 17.65 9.23 1.30
CA ASN A 191 16.84 10.46 1.26
C ASN A 191 15.43 10.18 0.74
N GLU A 192 14.82 9.12 1.23
CA GLU A 192 13.51 8.66 0.77
C GLU A 192 12.38 9.53 1.34
N ARG A 193 11.30 9.67 0.58
CA ARG A 193 10.15 10.48 1.02
C ARG A 193 9.46 9.87 2.23
N ILE A 194 9.29 8.56 2.18
CA ILE A 194 8.80 7.71 3.27
C ILE A 194 9.76 6.52 3.34
N PHE A 195 10.26 6.21 4.54
CA PHE A 195 11.06 5.02 4.79
C PHE A 195 10.57 4.32 6.05
N ILE A 196 10.33 3.01 5.97
CA ILE A 196 9.94 2.13 7.08
C ILE A 196 11.11 1.18 7.32
N ASP A 197 11.52 1.06 8.58
CA ASP A 197 12.60 0.17 9.00
C ASP A 197 12.26 -1.32 8.81
N GLU A 198 13.29 -2.17 8.88
CA GLU A 198 13.14 -3.64 8.76
C GLU A 198 12.18 -4.21 9.82
N ASP A 199 12.13 -3.63 11.02
CA ASP A 199 11.33 -4.14 12.14
C ASP A 199 9.88 -3.61 12.17
N PHE A 200 9.52 -2.69 11.27
CA PHE A 200 8.26 -1.94 11.27
C PHE A 200 8.00 -1.25 12.63
N ALA A 201 9.07 -0.80 13.28
CA ALA A 201 9.02 -0.07 14.54
C ALA A 201 8.94 1.43 14.30
N ARG A 202 9.68 1.93 13.30
CA ARG A 202 9.80 3.35 12.96
C ARG A 202 9.52 3.61 11.49
N VAL A 203 8.90 4.76 11.25
CA VAL A 203 8.76 5.35 9.92
C VAL A 203 9.39 6.74 9.93
N THR A 204 10.16 7.02 8.91
CA THR A 204 10.78 8.32 8.66
C THR A 204 10.07 8.98 7.50
N VAL A 205 9.55 10.18 7.70
CA VAL A 205 8.91 10.99 6.66
C VAL A 205 9.74 12.23 6.43
N ARG A 206 10.27 12.40 5.22
CA ARG A 206 11.13 13.54 4.86
C ARG A 206 10.37 14.61 4.10
N HIS A 207 10.87 15.84 4.09
CA HIS A 207 10.28 16.96 3.37
C HIS A 207 10.26 16.73 1.85
N HIS A 208 9.30 17.31 1.11
CA HIS A 208 9.11 16.98 -0.31
C HIS A 208 10.27 17.43 -1.20
N ALA A 209 11.09 18.38 -0.73
CA ALA A 209 12.24 18.87 -1.48
C ALA A 209 13.29 17.79 -1.77
N VAL A 210 13.37 16.72 -0.95
CA VAL A 210 14.29 15.60 -1.22
C VAL A 210 13.74 14.61 -2.25
N ASP A 211 12.46 14.71 -2.59
CA ASP A 211 11.75 13.79 -3.45
C ASP A 211 11.33 14.48 -4.75
N LYS A 212 11.81 13.96 -5.88
CA LYS A 212 11.36 14.40 -7.20
C LYS A 212 10.44 13.40 -7.86
N THR A 213 10.15 12.25 -7.26
CA THR A 213 9.23 11.25 -7.82
C THR A 213 7.79 11.72 -7.71
N TYR A 214 7.38 12.23 -6.55
CA TYR A 214 5.99 12.64 -6.29
C TYR A 214 5.82 14.16 -6.29
N GLN A 215 4.56 14.62 -6.37
CA GLN A 215 4.22 16.03 -6.25
C GLN A 215 4.58 16.61 -4.87
N PRO A 216 4.92 17.90 -4.81
CA PRO A 216 5.27 18.57 -3.56
C PRO A 216 4.07 18.67 -2.60
N GLY A 217 4.37 18.69 -1.30
CA GLY A 217 3.39 18.92 -0.23
C GLY A 217 3.77 18.24 1.08
N SER A 218 2.86 18.23 2.05
CA SER A 218 3.09 17.64 3.37
C SER A 218 2.29 16.34 3.52
N LEU A 219 2.95 15.26 3.91
CA LEU A 219 2.33 13.95 4.13
C LEU A 219 1.74 13.82 5.55
N ILE A 220 2.35 14.54 6.49
CA ILE A 220 1.99 14.54 7.90
C ILE A 220 1.65 15.97 8.33
N PRO A 221 0.83 16.15 9.38
CA PRO A 221 0.55 17.47 9.89
C PRO A 221 1.80 18.13 10.48
N ASP A 222 1.90 19.45 10.33
CA ASP A 222 3.00 20.29 10.82
C ASP A 222 4.40 19.81 10.36
N GLN A 223 4.45 19.20 9.17
CA GLN A 223 5.71 18.75 8.57
C GLN A 223 6.63 19.94 8.27
N GLY A 224 7.75 20.02 8.98
CA GLY A 224 8.83 20.97 8.70
C GLY A 224 9.81 20.47 7.64
N PHE A 225 10.97 21.15 7.54
CA PHE A 225 12.05 20.77 6.63
C PHE A 225 12.88 19.56 7.10
N LEU A 226 12.88 19.29 8.40
CA LEU A 226 13.63 18.18 8.98
C LEU A 226 12.88 16.85 8.82
N PRO A 227 13.60 15.72 8.69
CA PRO A 227 13.00 14.39 8.76
C PRO A 227 12.24 14.21 10.07
N VAL A 228 11.02 13.69 9.99
CA VAL A 228 10.21 13.34 11.15
C VAL A 228 10.20 11.83 11.30
N GLU A 229 10.71 11.36 12.43
CA GLU A 229 10.62 9.97 12.82
C GLU A 229 9.41 9.74 13.72
N ALA A 230 8.66 8.69 13.45
CA ALA A 230 7.49 8.33 14.22
C ALA A 230 7.44 6.83 14.48
N ARG A 231 6.81 6.45 15.60
CA ARG A 231 6.56 5.05 15.93
C ARG A 231 5.41 4.52 15.09
N VAL A 232 5.64 3.41 14.40
CA VAL A 232 4.63 2.72 13.62
C VAL A 232 3.66 2.00 14.56
N LEU A 233 2.38 2.35 14.46
CA LEU A 233 1.30 1.74 15.22
C LEU A 233 0.81 0.47 14.51
N ASP A 234 0.37 0.62 13.25
CA ASP A 234 -0.13 -0.48 12.42
C ASP A 234 0.22 -0.23 10.94
N VAL A 235 0.44 -1.32 10.22
CA VAL A 235 0.64 -1.34 8.77
C VAL A 235 -0.39 -2.29 8.16
N GLU A 236 -1.17 -1.80 7.22
CA GLU A 236 -2.14 -2.59 6.47
C GLU A 236 -1.79 -2.60 4.99
N VAL A 237 -1.84 -3.76 4.35
CA VAL A 237 -1.59 -3.91 2.92
C VAL A 237 -2.82 -4.54 2.28
N TRP A 238 -3.39 -3.82 1.32
CA TRP A 238 -4.59 -4.17 0.60
C TRP A 238 -4.26 -4.46 -0.86
N GLY A 239 -4.66 -5.62 -1.35
CA GLY A 239 -4.61 -5.98 -2.76
C GLY A 239 -5.82 -5.45 -3.52
N LEU A 240 -5.56 -4.85 -4.68
CA LEU A 240 -6.57 -4.26 -5.57
C LEU A 240 -6.73 -5.04 -6.89
N GLY A 241 -5.92 -6.07 -7.12
CA GLY A 241 -5.93 -6.92 -8.32
C GLY A 241 -7.08 -7.94 -8.40
N GLY A 242 -8.05 -7.90 -7.47
CA GLY A 242 -9.22 -8.77 -7.51
C GLY A 242 -8.95 -10.25 -7.17
N ARG A 243 -9.95 -11.10 -7.48
CA ARG A 243 -9.94 -12.53 -7.11
C ARG A 243 -8.86 -13.33 -7.85
N THR A 244 -8.62 -13.03 -9.12
CA THR A 244 -7.63 -13.73 -9.96
C THR A 244 -6.22 -13.55 -9.40
N ALA A 245 -5.83 -12.33 -9.04
CA ALA A 245 -4.54 -12.05 -8.40
C ALA A 245 -4.38 -12.80 -7.07
N ARG A 246 -5.48 -12.95 -6.31
CA ARG A 246 -5.47 -13.71 -5.05
C ARG A 246 -5.34 -15.21 -5.27
N GLU A 247 -6.01 -15.77 -6.27
CA GLU A 247 -5.87 -17.20 -6.63
C GLU A 247 -4.45 -17.53 -7.06
N VAL A 248 -3.84 -16.66 -7.89
CA VAL A 248 -2.42 -16.76 -8.27
C VAL A 248 -1.54 -16.75 -7.03
N GLN A 249 -1.74 -15.78 -6.13
CA GLN A 249 -0.97 -15.70 -4.88
C GLN A 249 -1.12 -16.97 -4.02
N ILE A 250 -2.34 -17.47 -3.84
CA ILE A 250 -2.59 -18.69 -3.05
C ILE A 250 -1.91 -19.90 -3.69
N SER A 251 -1.97 -20.02 -5.02
CA SER A 251 -1.28 -21.11 -5.74
C SER A 251 0.23 -21.02 -5.59
N PHE A 252 0.80 -19.80 -5.59
CA PHE A 252 2.20 -19.55 -5.36
C PHE A 252 2.61 -19.98 -3.93
N GLN A 253 1.89 -19.50 -2.92
CA GLN A 253 2.16 -19.86 -1.52
C GLN A 253 2.06 -21.36 -1.25
N LYS A 254 1.06 -22.05 -1.84
CA LYS A 254 0.93 -23.50 -1.73
C LYS A 254 2.14 -24.23 -2.33
N ARG A 255 2.64 -23.78 -3.49
CA ARG A 255 3.85 -24.36 -4.10
C ARG A 255 5.06 -24.18 -3.20
N GLU A 256 5.28 -22.97 -2.70
CA GLU A 256 6.40 -22.69 -1.79
C GLU A 256 6.32 -23.49 -0.48
N GLN A 257 5.12 -23.66 0.08
CA GLN A 257 4.90 -24.50 1.25
C GLN A 257 5.25 -25.97 0.96
N LEU A 258 4.80 -26.52 -0.16
CA LEU A 258 5.13 -27.89 -0.57
C LEU A 258 6.64 -28.08 -0.74
N PHE A 259 7.33 -27.13 -1.39
CA PHE A 259 8.79 -27.18 -1.52
C PHE A 259 9.50 -27.07 -0.17
N THR A 260 9.01 -26.22 0.73
CA THR A 260 9.56 -26.08 2.08
C THR A 260 9.37 -27.35 2.90
N GLU A 261 8.20 -27.98 2.84
CA GLU A 261 7.93 -29.26 3.52
C GLU A 261 8.78 -30.39 2.97
N GLN A 262 8.99 -30.45 1.65
CA GLN A 262 9.89 -31.41 1.04
C GLN A 262 11.32 -31.23 1.53
N ARG A 263 11.83 -29.99 1.56
CA ARG A 263 13.18 -29.68 2.10
C ARG A 263 13.31 -30.09 3.56
N ARG A 264 12.34 -29.74 4.40
CA ARG A 264 12.34 -30.12 5.83
C ARG A 264 12.35 -31.64 6.02
N LYS A 265 11.61 -32.40 5.18
CA LYS A 265 11.59 -33.87 5.22
C LYS A 265 12.92 -34.47 4.77
N VAL A 266 13.57 -33.89 3.78
CA VAL A 266 14.91 -34.31 3.34
C VAL A 266 15.90 -34.05 4.45
N ASP A 267 15.89 -32.86 5.07
CA ASP A 267 16.77 -32.55 6.20
C ASP A 267 16.57 -33.52 7.36
N LEU A 268 15.33 -33.82 7.77
CA LEU A 268 15.08 -34.82 8.83
C LEU A 268 15.62 -36.21 8.48
N LYS A 269 15.52 -36.65 7.22
CA LYS A 269 16.06 -37.94 6.79
C LYS A 269 17.58 -37.92 6.75
N THR A 270 18.19 -36.83 6.30
CA THR A 270 19.64 -36.64 6.32
C THR A 270 20.18 -36.56 7.75
N PHE A 271 19.46 -35.91 8.68
CA PHE A 271 19.80 -35.88 10.11
C PHE A 271 19.59 -37.24 10.80
N ALA A 272 18.54 -37.99 10.46
CA ALA A 272 18.37 -39.36 10.97
C ALA A 272 19.43 -40.32 10.39
N SER A 273 19.87 -40.09 9.15
CA SER A 273 20.98 -40.77 8.49
C SER A 273 22.36 -40.30 8.96
N TRP A 274 22.45 -39.21 9.73
CA TRP A 274 23.73 -38.68 10.22
C TRP A 274 24.40 -39.67 11.18
N ASP A 275 23.60 -40.40 11.97
CA ASP A 275 24.09 -41.44 12.87
C ASP A 275 24.83 -42.57 12.12
N ASP A 276 24.44 -42.83 10.87
CA ASP A 276 25.05 -43.82 9.97
C ASP A 276 26.01 -43.21 8.94
N SER A 277 26.28 -41.89 9.00
CA SER A 277 27.13 -41.22 8.02
C SER A 277 28.60 -41.59 8.23
N PRO A 278 29.36 -41.91 7.16
CA PRO A 278 30.80 -42.19 7.26
C PRO A 278 31.58 -41.02 7.86
N GLU A 279 31.10 -39.78 7.68
CA GLU A 279 31.72 -38.57 8.27
C GLU A 279 31.60 -38.57 9.80
N LYS A 280 30.46 -39.00 10.35
CA LYS A 280 30.27 -39.15 11.78
C LYS A 280 31.12 -40.32 12.32
N MET A 281 31.16 -41.45 11.63
CA MET A 281 32.03 -42.58 12.01
C MET A 281 33.50 -42.17 12.07
N MET A 282 33.99 -41.39 11.10
CA MET A 282 35.36 -40.88 11.11
C MET A 282 35.61 -39.89 12.25
N MET A 283 34.64 -39.02 12.55
CA MET A 283 34.73 -38.04 13.63
C MET A 283 34.73 -38.70 15.01
N ASP A 284 33.89 -39.72 15.21
CA ASP A 284 33.84 -40.51 16.46
C ASP A 284 35.13 -41.32 16.68
N VAL A 285 35.72 -41.90 15.62
CA VAL A 285 37.00 -42.63 15.68
C VAL A 285 38.18 -41.70 15.98
N MET A 286 38.18 -40.46 15.47
CA MET A 286 39.20 -39.46 15.79
C MET A 286 39.06 -38.90 17.21
N SER A 287 37.83 -38.81 17.71
CA SER A 287 37.53 -38.24 19.03
C SER A 287 37.93 -39.17 20.17
N ASP A 288 37.82 -40.49 19.97
CA ASP A 288 38.12 -41.47 21.01
C ASP A 288 38.67 -42.80 20.42
N PRO A 289 39.97 -42.86 20.11
CA PRO A 289 40.57 -43.96 19.32
C PRO A 289 40.58 -45.32 20.03
N ASN A 290 40.27 -45.39 21.33
CA ASN A 290 40.21 -46.62 22.12
C ASN A 290 38.78 -47.12 22.38
N ARG A 291 37.76 -46.51 21.78
CA ARG A 291 36.37 -46.91 21.97
C ARG A 291 36.10 -48.27 21.29
N VAL A 292 35.88 -49.30 22.08
CA VAL A 292 35.57 -50.66 21.60
C VAL A 292 34.15 -50.69 21.02
N ASN A 293 34.02 -50.68 19.69
CA ASN A 293 32.75 -50.94 19.02
C ASN A 293 32.48 -52.45 19.02
N ARG A 294 31.53 -52.90 19.85
CA ARG A 294 31.01 -54.26 19.77
C ARG A 294 29.94 -54.28 18.68
N GLU A 295 30.19 -55.05 17.62
CA GLU A 295 29.15 -55.39 16.64
C GLU A 295 28.19 -56.38 17.31
N ASP A 296 26.99 -55.92 17.65
CA ASP A 296 25.90 -56.82 18.03
C ASP A 296 25.43 -57.55 16.76
N ARG A 297 25.79 -58.84 16.68
CA ARG A 297 25.36 -59.80 15.65
C ARG A 297 24.01 -60.42 15.95
#